data_AF-A0ABD2YZT9-F1
#
_entry.id   AF-A0ABD2YZT9-F1
#
_cell.length_a   1.000
_cell.length_b   1.000
_cell.length_c   1.000
_cell.angle_alpha   90.00
_cell.angle_beta   90.00
_cell.angle_gamma   90.00
#
_symmetry.space_group_name_H-M   'P 1'
#
loop_
_entity.id
_entity.type
_entity.pdbx_description
1 polymer ?
#
loop_
_entity_poly.entity_id
_entity_poly.type
_entity_poly.pdbx_seq_one_letter_code
_entity_poly.pdbx_strand_id
1 'polypeptide(L)'
;MYGKKGSELVKELASSEPGQLSAFNNDLFSQVIEECTGHLLHLGPLIRKIEELKKVEERRKINKQELEESDKMALKANNSGALIHHLSLLRNKRCLMAYVYNRAEIIQSLGWTLERVLPEEIEEKLSSSEKEYFKNHGATLQSYMSELDIDLAVDMVPPKDPYIKVRVLDDIGNVVLSDQSANLARHAILFLRRTDAEQYISQGLMEELTS
;
A
#
# COMPACT_ATOMS: atom_id res chain seq x y z
N MET A 1 -4.32 23.35 -14.20
CA MET A 1 -3.54 22.20 -14.68
C MET A 1 -4.04 20.97 -13.95
N TYR A 2 -4.42 19.92 -14.68
CA TYR A 2 -4.92 18.66 -14.13
C TYR A 2 -3.83 17.87 -13.40
N GLY A 3 -4.23 16.98 -12.50
CA GLY A 3 -3.34 16.03 -11.81
C GLY A 3 -2.48 16.61 -10.69
N LYS A 4 -2.79 17.83 -10.20
CA LYS A 4 -2.10 18.41 -9.03
C LYS A 4 -2.34 17.59 -7.76
N LYS A 5 -3.60 17.22 -7.50
CA LYS A 5 -4.00 16.44 -6.32
C LYS A 5 -3.31 15.08 -6.29
N GLY A 6 -3.24 14.40 -7.44
CA GLY A 6 -2.50 13.14 -7.56
C GLY A 6 -1.00 13.30 -7.28
N SER A 7 -0.41 14.46 -7.61
CA SER A 7 0.99 14.73 -7.28
C SER A 7 1.21 15.06 -5.80
N GLU A 8 0.25 15.70 -5.15
CA GLU A 8 0.29 16.01 -3.71
C GLU A 8 0.25 14.71 -2.89
N LEU A 9 -0.63 13.79 -3.27
CA LEU A 9 -0.74 12.47 -2.64
C LEU A 9 0.57 11.65 -2.70
N VAL A 10 1.31 11.73 -3.81
CA VAL A 10 2.63 11.06 -3.93
C VAL A 10 3.72 11.82 -3.16
N LYS A 11 3.64 13.16 -3.09
CA LYS A 11 4.58 13.96 -2.30
C LYS A 11 4.43 13.72 -0.81
N GLU A 12 3.20 13.54 -0.32
CA GLU A 12 2.91 13.17 1.07
C GLU A 12 3.64 11.87 1.46
N LEU A 13 3.57 10.86 0.59
CA LEU A 13 4.32 9.62 0.78
C LEU A 13 5.83 9.85 0.77
N ALA A 14 6.34 10.62 -0.20
CA ALA A 14 7.77 10.90 -0.30
C ALA A 14 8.31 11.72 0.88
N SER A 15 7.45 12.44 1.60
CA SER A 15 7.82 13.19 2.80
C SER A 15 7.83 12.36 4.08
N SER A 16 7.24 11.15 4.05
CA SER A 16 7.24 10.23 5.18
C SER A 16 8.56 9.45 5.23
N GLU A 17 9.04 9.12 6.43
CA GLU A 17 10.23 8.30 6.58
C GLU A 17 10.00 6.87 6.04
N PRO A 18 11.02 6.22 5.46
CA PRO A 18 10.89 4.85 4.95
C PRO A 18 10.49 3.89 6.07
N GLY A 19 9.41 3.15 5.86
CA GLY A 19 8.85 2.20 6.83
C GLY A 19 7.85 2.80 7.82
N GLN A 20 7.70 4.14 7.87
CA GLN A 20 6.69 4.76 8.72
C GLN A 20 5.33 4.82 8.00
N LEU A 21 4.31 4.22 8.62
CA LEU A 21 2.94 4.29 8.12
C LEU A 21 2.29 5.64 8.52
N SER A 22 1.99 6.47 7.51
CA SER A 22 1.12 7.64 7.66
C SER A 22 -0.36 7.24 7.63
N ALA A 23 -1.24 8.10 8.15
CA ALA A 23 -2.68 7.87 8.05
C ALA A 23 -3.14 7.85 6.58
N PHE A 24 -4.10 6.98 6.26
CA PHE A 24 -4.63 6.93 4.90
C PHE A 24 -5.40 8.21 4.56
N ASN A 25 -4.94 8.94 3.55
CA ASN A 25 -5.58 10.17 3.12
C ASN A 25 -6.82 9.91 2.24
N ASN A 26 -7.95 9.60 2.89
CA ASN A 26 -9.22 9.30 2.21
C ASN A 26 -9.73 10.50 1.39
N ASP A 27 -9.53 11.72 1.87
CA ASP A 27 -10.05 12.93 1.23
C ASP A 27 -9.34 13.22 -0.09
N LEU A 28 -7.99 13.27 -0.09
CA LEU A 28 -7.23 13.47 -1.32
C LEU A 28 -7.43 12.31 -2.29
N PHE A 29 -7.46 11.07 -1.79
CA PHE A 29 -7.68 9.89 -2.63
C PHE A 29 -9.05 9.96 -3.35
N SER A 30 -10.12 10.29 -2.61
CA SER A 30 -11.46 10.45 -3.15
C SER A 30 -11.52 11.59 -4.17
N GLN A 31 -10.88 12.73 -3.89
CA GLN A 31 -10.83 13.86 -4.82
C GLN A 31 -10.09 13.54 -6.13
N VAL A 32 -9.05 12.71 -6.10
CA VAL A 32 -8.35 12.26 -7.32
C VAL A 32 -9.22 11.29 -8.11
N ILE A 33 -10.02 10.43 -7.44
CA ILE A 33 -11.00 9.58 -8.09
C ILE A 33 -12.09 10.43 -8.76
N GLU A 34 -12.61 11.46 -8.08
CA GLU A 34 -13.56 12.40 -8.67
C GLU A 34 -12.99 13.15 -9.88
N GLU A 35 -11.72 13.51 -9.85
CA GLU A 35 -11.04 14.09 -11.03
C GLU A 35 -10.97 13.07 -12.18
N CYS A 36 -10.69 11.79 -11.87
CA CYS A 36 -10.70 10.71 -12.86
C CYS A 36 -12.08 10.49 -13.48
N THR A 37 -13.15 10.46 -12.67
CA THR A 37 -14.52 10.30 -13.17
C THR A 37 -14.93 11.51 -13.99
N GLY A 38 -14.58 12.72 -13.57
CA GLY A 38 -14.76 13.94 -14.35
C GLY A 38 -14.05 13.88 -15.72
N HIS A 39 -12.81 13.38 -15.78
CA HIS A 39 -12.11 13.17 -17.05
C HIS A 39 -12.80 12.14 -17.95
N LEU A 40 -13.28 11.03 -17.39
CA LEU A 40 -14.03 10.01 -18.14
C LEU A 40 -15.32 10.56 -18.73
N LEU A 41 -16.06 11.38 -17.97
CA LEU A 41 -17.29 12.03 -18.45
C LEU A 41 -17.04 12.97 -19.62
N HIS A 42 -15.93 13.71 -19.63
CA HIS A 42 -15.58 14.58 -20.75
C HIS A 42 -14.97 13.83 -21.95
N LEU A 43 -14.25 12.74 -21.70
CA LEU A 43 -13.58 11.96 -22.74
C LEU A 43 -14.58 11.22 -23.65
N GLY A 44 -15.64 10.63 -23.07
CA GLY A 44 -16.64 9.88 -23.84
C GLY A 44 -17.29 10.67 -24.98
N PRO A 45 -17.86 11.87 -24.73
CA PRO A 45 -18.43 12.72 -25.77
C PRO A 45 -17.41 13.16 -26.82
N LEU A 46 -16.16 13.45 -26.42
CA LEU A 46 -15.11 13.84 -27.35
C LEU A 46 -14.76 12.71 -28.31
N ILE A 47 -14.63 11.47 -27.82
CA ILE A 47 -14.37 10.29 -28.66
C ILE A 47 -15.49 10.11 -29.68
N ARG A 48 -16.77 10.22 -29.26
CA ARG A 48 -17.92 10.11 -30.18
C ARG A 48 -17.87 11.17 -31.29
N LYS A 49 -17.60 12.43 -30.94
CA LYS A 49 -17.44 13.53 -31.92
C LYS A 49 -16.28 13.29 -32.88
N ILE A 50 -15.16 12.77 -32.40
CA ILE A 50 -14.01 12.41 -33.24
C ILE A 50 -14.39 11.30 -34.23
N GLU A 51 -15.09 10.27 -33.78
CA GLU A 51 -15.54 9.17 -34.64
C GLU A 51 -16.54 9.64 -35.71
N GLU A 52 -17.49 10.50 -35.35
CA GLU A 52 -18.44 11.09 -36.30
C GLU A 52 -17.75 11.93 -37.37
N LEU A 53 -16.83 12.80 -36.98
CA LEU A 53 -16.07 13.64 -37.91
C LEU A 53 -15.16 12.79 -38.83
N LYS A 54 -14.56 11.72 -38.31
CA LYS A 54 -13.79 10.77 -39.13
C LYS A 54 -14.66 10.06 -40.17
N LYS A 55 -15.88 9.63 -39.81
CA LYS A 55 -16.84 9.04 -40.77
C LYS A 55 -17.29 10.05 -41.84
N VAL A 56 -17.42 11.33 -41.49
CA VAL A 56 -17.71 12.40 -42.48
C VAL A 56 -16.53 12.61 -43.42
N GLU A 57 -15.32 12.62 -42.88
CA GLU A 57 -14.07 12.72 -43.64
C GLU A 57 -13.93 11.57 -44.65
N GLU A 58 -14.19 10.33 -44.23
CA GLU A 58 -14.18 9.15 -45.10
C GLU A 58 -15.21 9.25 -46.23
N ARG A 59 -16.45 9.67 -45.93
CA ARG A 59 -17.49 9.86 -46.94
C ARG A 59 -17.14 10.92 -47.98
N ARG A 60 -16.56 12.04 -47.55
CA ARG A 60 -16.13 13.13 -48.46
C ARG A 60 -14.94 12.71 -49.34
N LYS A 61 -14.01 11.93 -48.81
CA LYS A 61 -12.90 11.33 -49.58
C LYS A 61 -13.40 10.44 -50.73
N ILE A 62 -14.43 9.63 -50.49
CA ILE A 62 -15.07 8.79 -51.53
C ILE A 62 -15.65 9.66 -52.66
N ASN A 63 -16.27 10.79 -52.30
CA ASN A 63 -16.86 11.73 -53.24
C ASN A 63 -15.83 12.69 -53.90
N LYS A 64 -14.52 12.50 -53.67
CA LYS A 64 -13.43 13.39 -54.13
C LYS A 64 -13.62 14.86 -53.72
N GLN A 65 -14.26 15.09 -52.57
CA GLN A 65 -14.41 16.41 -51.97
C GLN A 65 -13.47 16.56 -50.78
N GLU A 66 -12.86 17.73 -50.63
CA GLU A 66 -12.06 18.03 -49.46
C GLU A 66 -12.93 18.36 -48.24
N LEU A 67 -12.43 18.04 -47.05
CA LEU A 67 -13.05 18.44 -45.79
C LEU A 67 -12.87 19.96 -45.60
N GLU A 68 -13.92 20.65 -45.17
CA GLU A 68 -13.86 22.08 -44.86
C GLU A 68 -12.77 22.38 -43.82
N GLU A 69 -12.12 23.53 -43.94
CA GLU A 69 -11.07 23.98 -43.02
C GLU A 69 -11.57 24.04 -41.56
N SER A 70 -12.85 24.39 -41.39
CA SER A 70 -13.59 24.40 -40.12
C SER A 70 -13.64 23.02 -39.46
N ASP A 71 -14.03 21.99 -40.21
CA ASP A 71 -14.15 20.61 -39.75
C ASP A 71 -12.77 19.99 -39.44
N LYS A 72 -11.76 20.30 -40.27
CA LYS A 72 -10.35 19.91 -40.01
C LYS A 72 -9.85 20.51 -38.68
N MET A 73 -10.14 21.78 -38.44
CA MET A 73 -9.77 22.48 -37.21
C MET A 73 -10.51 21.90 -36.00
N ALA A 74 -11.81 21.62 -36.12
CA ALA A 74 -12.62 21.01 -35.07
C ALA A 74 -12.12 19.59 -34.72
N LEU A 75 -11.78 18.77 -35.71
CA LEU A 75 -11.21 17.44 -35.49
C LEU A 75 -9.88 17.52 -34.74
N LYS A 76 -8.98 18.44 -35.13
CA LYS A 76 -7.70 18.66 -34.44
C LYS A 76 -7.89 19.12 -32.99
N ALA A 77 -8.83 20.03 -32.75
CA ALA A 77 -9.15 20.51 -31.41
C ALA A 77 -9.72 19.38 -30.52
N ASN A 78 -10.68 18.61 -31.04
CA ASN A 78 -11.26 17.47 -30.33
C ASN A 78 -10.22 16.40 -30.02
N ASN A 79 -9.36 16.05 -30.98
CA ASN A 79 -8.25 15.11 -30.77
C ASN A 79 -7.31 15.60 -29.67
N SER A 80 -6.94 16.87 -29.69
CA SER A 80 -6.07 17.46 -28.67
C SER A 80 -6.72 17.43 -27.28
N GLY A 81 -8.01 17.77 -27.19
CA GLY A 81 -8.77 17.70 -25.93
C GLY A 81 -8.90 16.27 -25.39
N ALA A 82 -9.20 15.30 -26.26
CA ALA A 82 -9.26 13.89 -25.88
C ALA A 82 -7.91 13.37 -25.37
N LEU A 83 -6.81 13.74 -26.04
CA LEU A 83 -5.46 13.39 -25.60
C LEU A 83 -5.13 13.96 -24.22
N ILE A 84 -5.47 15.23 -23.96
CA ILE A 84 -5.23 15.86 -22.65
C ILE A 84 -5.98 15.12 -21.54
N HIS A 85 -7.26 14.82 -21.73
CA HIS A 85 -8.04 14.07 -20.74
C HIS A 85 -7.53 12.65 -20.55
N HIS A 86 -7.16 11.96 -21.63
CA HIS A 86 -6.60 10.61 -21.57
C HIS A 86 -5.27 10.58 -20.80
N LEU A 87 -4.34 11.48 -21.13
CA LEU A 87 -3.04 11.56 -20.45
C LEU A 87 -3.19 11.96 -18.97
N SER A 88 -4.13 12.86 -18.66
CA SER A 88 -4.42 13.25 -17.27
C SER A 88 -4.96 12.08 -16.46
N LEU A 89 -5.85 11.27 -17.04
CA LEU A 89 -6.37 10.06 -16.42
C LEU A 89 -5.26 9.03 -16.17
N LEU A 90 -4.38 8.79 -17.15
CA LEU A 90 -3.24 7.88 -17.00
C LEU A 90 -2.29 8.37 -15.90
N ARG A 91 -2.07 9.69 -15.79
CA ARG A 91 -1.25 10.27 -14.73
C ARG A 91 -1.87 10.03 -13.35
N ASN A 92 -3.16 10.32 -13.18
CA ASN A 92 -3.85 10.11 -11.91
C ASN A 92 -3.89 8.62 -11.53
N LYS A 93 -4.14 7.72 -12.50
CA LYS A 93 -4.07 6.27 -12.28
C LYS A 93 -2.68 5.86 -11.75
N ARG A 94 -1.60 6.35 -12.36
CA ARG A 94 -0.24 6.04 -11.91
C ARG A 94 0.02 6.55 -10.49
N CYS A 95 -0.42 7.77 -10.16
CA CYS A 95 -0.27 8.31 -8.81
C CYS A 95 -1.04 7.51 -7.76
N LEU A 96 -2.30 7.17 -8.04
CA LEU A 96 -3.14 6.34 -7.15
C LEU A 96 -2.54 4.96 -6.94
N MET A 97 -2.10 4.30 -8.02
CA MET A 97 -1.47 2.98 -7.94
C MET A 97 -0.16 3.03 -7.16
N ALA A 98 0.70 4.02 -7.40
CA ALA A 98 1.94 4.17 -6.67
C ALA A 98 1.69 4.35 -5.16
N TYR A 99 0.65 5.12 -4.82
CA TYR A 99 0.29 5.36 -3.42
C TYR A 99 -0.19 4.09 -2.71
N VAL A 100 -1.14 3.39 -3.31
CA VAL A 100 -1.67 2.14 -2.75
C VAL A 100 -0.59 1.05 -2.70
N TYR A 101 0.25 0.97 -3.74
CA TYR A 101 1.32 -0.02 -3.80
C TYR A 101 2.36 0.16 -2.70
N ASN A 102 2.88 1.38 -2.53
CA ASN A 102 3.85 1.68 -1.46
C ASN A 102 3.28 1.37 -0.07
N ARG A 103 2.00 1.69 0.16
CA ARG A 103 1.33 1.36 1.42
C ARG A 103 1.16 -0.15 1.60
N ALA A 104 0.82 -0.88 0.54
CA ALA A 104 0.72 -2.33 0.59
C ALA A 104 2.07 -2.99 0.92
N GLU A 105 3.20 -2.47 0.40
CA GLU A 105 4.54 -2.96 0.76
C GLU A 105 4.84 -2.77 2.25
N ILE A 106 4.49 -1.61 2.81
CA ILE A 106 4.62 -1.35 4.26
C ILE A 106 3.75 -2.34 5.05
N ILE A 107 2.49 -2.53 4.65
CA ILE A 107 1.56 -3.45 5.32
C ILE A 107 2.06 -4.91 5.25
N GLN A 108 2.63 -5.33 4.12
CA GLN A 108 3.26 -6.64 4.00
C GLN A 108 4.43 -6.78 4.97
N SER A 109 5.32 -5.78 5.04
CA SER A 109 6.45 -5.79 5.98
C SER A 109 6.01 -5.85 7.44
N LEU A 110 4.91 -5.17 7.78
CA LEU A 110 4.27 -5.27 9.09
C LEU A 110 3.76 -6.68 9.36
N GLY A 111 3.21 -7.36 8.36
CA GLY A 111 2.76 -8.76 8.50
C GLY A 111 3.87 -9.75 8.81
N TRP A 112 5.11 -9.45 8.42
CA TRP A 112 6.28 -10.27 8.79
C TRP A 112 6.84 -9.93 10.18
N THR A 113 6.64 -8.69 10.65
CA THR A 113 7.18 -8.23 11.95
C THR A 113 6.18 -8.47 13.09
N LEU A 114 4.89 -8.29 12.79
CA LEU A 114 3.77 -8.41 13.71
C LEU A 114 2.98 -9.66 13.30
N GLU A 115 3.32 -10.81 13.87
CA GLU A 115 2.80 -12.10 13.40
C GLU A 115 1.26 -12.20 13.44
N ARG A 116 0.56 -11.48 14.34
CA ARG A 116 -0.89 -11.73 14.55
C ARG A 116 -1.75 -10.54 14.95
N VAL A 117 -1.20 -9.52 15.60
CA VAL A 117 -1.99 -8.41 16.16
C VAL A 117 -1.40 -7.08 15.73
N LEU A 118 -2.22 -6.26 15.09
CA LEU A 118 -1.89 -4.87 14.78
C LEU A 118 -2.08 -4.03 16.06
N PRO A 119 -1.08 -3.24 16.48
CA PRO A 119 -1.28 -2.20 17.49
C PRO A 119 -2.39 -1.23 17.08
N GLU A 120 -3.13 -0.70 18.06
CA GLU A 120 -4.27 0.20 17.85
C GLU A 120 -3.85 1.45 17.07
N GLU A 121 -2.64 1.97 17.32
CA GLU A 121 -2.08 3.16 16.66
C GLU A 121 -1.83 2.96 15.16
N ILE A 122 -1.57 1.72 14.75
CA ILE A 122 -1.41 1.35 13.33
C ILE A 122 -2.79 1.10 12.72
N GLU A 123 -3.67 0.43 13.47
CA GLU A 123 -5.01 0.10 13.01
C GLU A 123 -5.85 1.36 12.69
N GLU A 124 -5.71 2.44 13.45
CA GLU A 124 -6.39 3.72 13.18
C GLU A 124 -5.94 4.39 11.88
N LYS A 125 -4.70 4.13 11.44
CA LYS A 125 -4.10 4.74 10.24
C LYS A 125 -4.45 4.01 8.95
N LEU A 126 -4.97 2.78 9.06
CA LEU A 126 -5.31 1.92 7.92
C LEU A 126 -6.73 2.17 7.43
N SER A 127 -6.92 2.08 6.11
CA SER A 127 -8.26 2.03 5.53
C SER A 127 -8.92 0.66 5.74
N SER A 128 -10.25 0.59 5.61
CA SER A 128 -10.98 -0.69 5.76
C SER A 128 -10.51 -1.76 4.77
N SER A 129 -10.21 -1.38 3.53
CA SER A 129 -9.68 -2.30 2.51
C SER A 129 -8.25 -2.75 2.82
N GLU A 130 -7.42 -1.89 3.41
CA GLU A 130 -6.07 -2.25 3.86
C GLU A 130 -6.11 -3.24 5.04
N LYS A 131 -7.06 -3.09 5.96
CA LYS A 131 -7.28 -4.05 7.06
C LYS A 131 -7.69 -5.42 6.53
N GLU A 132 -8.58 -5.46 5.54
CA GLU A 132 -8.97 -6.71 4.88
C GLU A 132 -7.77 -7.34 4.14
N TYR A 133 -6.97 -6.52 3.45
CA TYR A 133 -5.76 -6.97 2.78
C TYR A 133 -4.75 -7.61 3.76
N PHE A 134 -4.51 -6.98 4.92
CA PHE A 134 -3.62 -7.52 5.95
C PHE A 134 -4.11 -8.90 6.45
N LYS A 135 -5.42 -9.03 6.72
CA LYS A 135 -6.01 -10.31 7.15
C LYS A 135 -5.84 -11.41 6.11
N ASN A 136 -6.11 -11.09 4.84
CA ASN A 136 -5.97 -12.05 3.74
C ASN A 136 -4.51 -12.45 3.51
N HIS A 137 -3.58 -11.49 3.59
CA HIS A 137 -2.16 -11.75 3.50
C HIS A 137 -1.68 -12.66 4.64
N GLY A 138 -2.03 -12.34 5.89
CA GLY A 138 -1.70 -13.17 7.06
C GLY A 138 -2.25 -14.60 6.96
N ALA A 139 -3.50 -14.76 6.51
CA ALA A 139 -4.09 -16.08 6.30
C ALA A 139 -3.36 -16.89 5.22
N THR A 140 -2.97 -16.23 4.12
CA THR A 140 -2.21 -16.87 3.03
C THR A 140 -0.82 -17.30 3.51
N LEU A 141 -0.15 -16.43 4.26
CA LEU A 141 1.16 -16.73 4.84
C LEU A 141 1.10 -17.90 5.81
N GLN A 142 0.07 -17.93 6.68
CA GLN A 142 -0.15 -19.03 7.62
C GLN A 142 -0.43 -20.36 6.90
N SER A 143 -1.20 -20.34 5.81
CA SER A 143 -1.43 -21.53 4.99
C SER A 143 -0.11 -22.07 4.44
N TYR A 144 0.75 -21.18 3.93
CA TYR A 144 2.05 -21.56 3.38
C TYR A 144 3.01 -22.11 4.44
N MET A 145 3.08 -21.48 5.62
CA MET A 145 3.87 -21.96 6.76
C MET A 145 3.38 -23.35 7.23
N SER A 146 2.07 -23.57 7.23
CA SER A 146 1.47 -24.86 7.62
C SER A 146 1.76 -25.97 6.62
N GLU A 147 1.83 -25.66 5.32
CA GLU A 147 2.22 -26.62 4.29
C GLU A 147 3.69 -27.05 4.39
N LEU A 148 4.57 -26.14 4.81
CA LEU A 148 6.00 -26.40 4.97
C LEU A 148 6.38 -26.94 6.35
N ASP A 149 5.48 -26.85 7.34
CA ASP A 149 5.75 -27.16 8.76
C ASP A 149 6.96 -26.38 9.31
N ILE A 150 7.15 -25.15 8.82
CA ILE A 150 8.26 -24.26 9.19
C ILE A 150 7.70 -22.86 9.41
N ASP A 151 8.09 -22.26 10.53
CA ASP A 151 7.85 -20.85 10.79
C ASP A 151 8.89 -19.98 10.05
N LEU A 152 8.42 -19.13 9.15
CA LEU A 152 9.25 -18.26 8.32
C LEU A 152 9.43 -16.86 8.91
N ALA A 153 8.65 -16.50 9.93
CA ALA A 153 8.70 -15.17 10.55
C ALA A 153 9.82 -15.08 11.62
N VAL A 154 10.35 -16.23 12.05
CA VAL A 154 11.35 -16.36 13.11
C VAL A 154 12.76 -16.50 12.51
N ASP A 155 13.82 -16.34 13.32
CA ASP A 155 15.22 -16.60 12.97
C ASP A 155 15.87 -15.67 11.91
N MET A 156 15.42 -14.41 11.80
CA MET A 156 16.02 -13.44 10.86
C MET A 156 17.49 -13.11 11.12
N VAL A 157 17.98 -13.35 12.34
CA VAL A 157 19.37 -13.11 12.75
C VAL A 157 19.96 -14.43 13.27
N PRO A 158 21.11 -14.88 12.75
CA PRO A 158 21.68 -16.15 13.18
C PRO A 158 21.99 -16.14 14.69
N PRO A 159 21.63 -17.20 15.43
CA PRO A 159 21.86 -17.28 16.86
C PRO A 159 23.36 -17.38 17.15
N LYS A 160 23.86 -16.52 18.04
CA LYS A 160 25.24 -16.58 18.55
C LYS A 160 25.38 -17.61 19.66
N ASP A 161 24.48 -17.53 20.63
CA ASP A 161 24.45 -18.37 21.82
C ASP A 161 23.02 -18.90 22.05
N PRO A 162 22.86 -20.14 22.56
CA PRO A 162 21.55 -20.76 22.78
C PRO A 162 20.75 -20.12 23.94
N TYR A 163 21.44 -19.45 24.86
CA TYR A 163 20.83 -18.74 25.98
C TYR A 163 21.20 -17.27 25.94
N ILE A 164 20.23 -16.42 26.23
CA ILE A 164 20.39 -14.97 26.24
C ILE A 164 19.89 -14.38 27.56
N LYS A 165 20.51 -13.27 27.97
CA LYS A 165 20.10 -12.50 29.13
C LYS A 165 19.16 -11.39 28.67
N VAL A 166 17.91 -11.44 29.11
CA VAL A 166 16.87 -10.49 28.71
C VAL A 166 16.37 -9.69 29.89
N ARG A 167 16.02 -8.43 29.63
CA ARG A 167 15.30 -7.56 30.58
C ARG A 167 13.87 -7.39 30.10
N VAL A 168 12.92 -7.62 31.00
CA VAL A 168 11.50 -7.39 30.74
C VAL A 168 11.19 -5.89 30.82
N LEU A 169 10.55 -5.32 29.79
CA LEU A 169 10.19 -3.90 29.74
C LEU A 169 8.82 -3.61 30.36
N ASP A 170 7.84 -4.49 30.12
CA ASP A 170 6.46 -4.40 30.62
C ASP A 170 6.02 -5.68 31.33
N ASP A 171 5.02 -5.59 32.22
CA ASP A 171 4.54 -6.74 32.99
C ASP A 171 3.72 -7.70 32.11
N ILE A 172 4.34 -8.80 31.70
CA ILE A 172 3.73 -9.82 30.81
C ILE A 172 2.95 -10.85 31.62
N GLY A 173 3.15 -10.90 32.95
CA GLY A 173 2.51 -11.86 33.84
C GLY A 173 3.06 -13.30 33.68
N ASN A 174 2.19 -14.30 33.88
CA ASN A 174 2.59 -15.70 33.81
C ASN A 174 2.67 -16.18 32.37
N VAL A 175 3.88 -16.40 31.89
CA VAL A 175 4.16 -16.96 30.57
C VAL A 175 4.61 -18.41 30.69
N VAL A 176 4.15 -19.24 29.76
CA VAL A 176 4.61 -20.62 29.61
C VAL A 176 5.87 -20.61 28.77
N LEU A 177 7.03 -20.81 29.41
CA LEU A 177 8.28 -21.09 28.71
C LEU A 177 8.35 -22.60 28.43
N SER A 178 9.30 -22.99 27.59
CA SER A 178 9.48 -24.38 27.17
C SER A 178 9.78 -25.36 28.32
N ASP A 179 10.47 -24.91 29.39
CA ASP A 179 10.78 -25.75 30.56
C ASP A 179 9.95 -25.42 31.82
N GLN A 180 9.49 -24.17 31.99
CA GLN A 180 8.85 -23.69 33.23
C GLN A 180 7.84 -22.58 32.95
N SER A 181 6.79 -22.47 33.77
CA SER A 181 6.00 -21.24 33.82
C SER A 181 6.67 -20.24 34.74
N ALA A 182 6.98 -19.05 34.22
CA ALA A 182 7.62 -17.98 34.98
C ALA A 182 6.73 -16.74 35.00
N ASN A 183 6.69 -16.06 36.14
CA ASN A 183 6.08 -14.74 36.24
C ASN A 183 7.09 -13.68 35.81
N LEU A 184 6.81 -13.02 34.68
CA LEU A 184 7.68 -12.03 34.06
C LEU A 184 7.33 -10.63 34.57
N ALA A 185 7.84 -10.31 35.77
CA ALA A 185 7.66 -8.99 36.35
C ALA A 185 8.45 -7.91 35.60
N ARG A 186 7.90 -6.69 35.55
CA ARG A 186 8.55 -5.52 34.94
C ARG A 186 9.98 -5.31 35.48
N HIS A 187 10.93 -5.06 34.57
CA HIS A 187 12.37 -4.88 34.84
C HIS A 187 13.10 -6.11 35.43
N ALA A 188 12.46 -7.27 35.52
CA ALA A 188 13.14 -8.50 35.86
C ALA A 188 14.19 -8.85 34.80
N ILE A 189 15.32 -9.37 35.25
CA ILE A 189 16.39 -9.85 34.37
C ILE A 189 16.42 -11.36 34.45
N LEU A 190 16.24 -12.02 33.31
CA LEU A 190 16.11 -13.46 33.21
C LEU A 190 17.14 -14.00 32.22
N PHE A 191 17.50 -15.26 32.43
CA PHE A 191 18.35 -16.01 31.51
C PHE A 191 17.49 -17.08 30.87
N LEU A 192 17.13 -16.86 29.60
CA LEU A 192 16.16 -17.67 28.87
C LEU A 192 16.80 -18.31 27.64
N ARG A 193 16.20 -19.40 27.18
CA ARG A 193 16.49 -19.94 25.86
C ARG A 193 16.06 -18.91 24.82
N ARG A 194 16.86 -18.75 23.78
CA ARG A 194 16.63 -17.76 22.74
C ARG A 194 15.28 -17.96 22.03
N THR A 195 14.91 -19.21 21.76
CA THR A 195 13.60 -19.59 21.17
C THR A 195 12.40 -19.01 21.90
N ASP A 196 12.47 -18.98 23.23
CA ASP A 196 11.35 -18.55 24.07
C ASP A 196 11.32 -17.02 24.22
N ALA A 197 12.47 -16.37 24.07
CA ALA A 197 12.63 -14.93 24.24
C ALA A 197 12.40 -14.15 22.94
N GLU A 198 12.70 -14.73 21.77
CA GLU A 198 12.65 -14.03 20.48
C GLU A 198 11.27 -13.47 20.15
N GLN A 199 10.20 -14.22 20.42
CA GLN A 199 8.82 -13.76 20.21
C GLN A 199 8.48 -12.51 21.03
N TYR A 200 9.02 -12.38 22.24
CA TYR A 200 8.80 -11.22 23.11
C TYR A 200 9.73 -10.05 22.78
N ILE A 201 10.92 -10.34 22.27
CA ILE A 201 11.86 -9.32 21.79
C ILE A 201 11.30 -8.67 20.51
N SER A 202 10.77 -9.46 19.56
CA SER A 202 10.19 -8.92 18.32
C SER A 202 8.96 -8.03 18.58
N GLN A 203 8.18 -8.34 19.61
CA GLN A 203 7.06 -7.53 20.08
C GLN A 203 7.48 -6.29 20.89
N GLY A 204 8.76 -6.14 21.24
CA GLY A 204 9.27 -5.02 22.03
C GLY A 204 8.96 -5.12 23.53
N LEU A 205 8.56 -6.29 24.04
CA LEU A 205 8.27 -6.53 25.45
C LEU A 205 9.54 -6.87 26.27
N MET A 206 10.60 -7.33 25.59
CA MET A 206 11.89 -7.67 26.18
C MET A 206 13.04 -7.02 25.42
N GLU A 207 14.11 -6.71 26.14
CA GLU A 207 15.37 -6.19 25.59
C GLU A 207 16.52 -7.18 25.88
N GLU A 208 17.30 -7.52 24.85
CA GLU A 208 18.52 -8.33 25.03
C GLU A 208 19.64 -7.48 25.64
N LEU A 209 20.15 -7.90 26.79
CA LEU A 209 21.31 -7.28 27.42
C LEU A 209 22.58 -7.89 26.81
N THR A 210 23.07 -7.27 25.74
CA THR A 210 24.40 -7.57 25.21
C THR A 210 25.46 -7.04 26.18
N SER A 211 26.32 -7.93 26.67
CA SER A 211 27.49 -7.56 27.49
C SER A 211 28.74 -7.45 26.62
#